data_AF-A0A0G2QK90-F1
#
_entry.id   AF-A0A0G2QK90-F1
#
_cell.length_a   1.000
_cell.length_b   1.000
_cell.length_c   1.000
_cell.angle_alpha   90.00
_cell.angle_beta   90.00
_cell.angle_gamma   90.00
#
_symmetry.space_group_name_H-M   'P 1'
#
loop_
_entity.id
_entity.type
_entity.pdbx_description
1 polymer ?
#
loop_
_entity_poly.entity_id
_entity_poly.type
_entity_poly.pdbx_seq_one_letter_code
_entity_poly.pdbx_strand_id
1 'polypeptide(L)' 'MGALLNCGKGVESNSWDGRYGLVVCTDCAVYAEGPARPTGGAAAIAMLIGPNAPISL' A
#
# COMPACT_ATOMS: atom_id res chain seq x y z
N MET A 1 3.18 -0.32 -4.88
CA MET A 1 2.18 -1.03 -5.71
C MET A 1 2.24 -2.56 -5.58
N GLY A 2 3.42 -3.20 -5.56
CA GLY A 2 3.52 -4.67 -5.53
C GLY A 2 2.74 -5.38 -4.40
N ALA A 3 2.84 -4.88 -3.17
CA ALA A 3 2.11 -5.44 -2.03
C ALA A 3 0.59 -5.36 -2.18
N LEU A 4 0.08 -4.27 -2.78
CA LEU A 4 -1.35 -4.07 -3.02
C LEU A 4 -1.92 -5.12 -3.98
N LEU A 5 -1.25 -5.33 -5.12
CA LEU A 5 -1.66 -6.33 -6.12
C LEU A 5 -1.54 -7.76 -5.59
N ASN A 6 -0.50 -8.04 -4.79
CA ASN A 6 -0.35 -9.35 -4.15
C ASN A 6 -1.47 -9.60 -3.14
N CYS A 7 -1.84 -8.59 -2.35
CA CYS A 7 -2.93 -8.69 -1.40
C CYS A 7 -4.27 -8.89 -2.09
N GLY A 8 -4.55 -8.14 -3.17
CA GLY A 8 -5.75 -8.33 -4.00
C GLY A 8 -5.87 -9.75 -4.53
N LYS A 9 -4.79 -10.28 -5.16
CA LYS A 9 -4.73 -11.68 -5.60
C LYS A 9 -4.93 -12.68 -4.47
N GLY A 10 -4.44 -12.36 -3.26
CA GLY A 10 -4.64 -13.17 -2.07
C GLY A 10 -6.11 -13.28 -1.67
N VAL A 11 -6.84 -12.15 -1.68
CA VAL A 11 -8.29 -12.10 -1.41
C VAL A 11 -9.10 -12.84 -2.48
N GLU A 12 -8.67 -12.80 -3.75
CA GLU A 12 -9.34 -13.50 -4.87
C GLU A 12 -9.00 -15.00 -4.95
N SER A 13 -8.07 -15.48 -4.13
CA SER A 13 -7.58 -16.86 -4.21
C SER A 13 -8.51 -17.87 -3.54
N ASN A 14 -8.46 -19.13 -3.99
CA ASN A 14 -9.15 -20.26 -3.33
C ASN A 14 -8.64 -20.54 -1.91
N SER A 15 -7.46 -20.04 -1.56
CA SER A 15 -6.86 -20.14 -0.22
C SER A 15 -7.30 -19.05 0.75
N TRP A 16 -8.14 -18.11 0.30
CA TRP A 16 -8.59 -17.00 1.13
C TRP A 16 -9.49 -17.50 2.27
N ASP A 17 -9.20 -17.06 3.49
CA ASP A 17 -9.90 -17.47 4.72
C ASP A 17 -11.06 -16.52 5.12
N GLY A 18 -11.40 -15.57 4.25
CA GLY A 18 -12.47 -14.59 4.45
C GLY A 18 -12.06 -13.34 5.25
N ARG A 19 -10.80 -13.22 5.69
CA ARG A 19 -10.32 -12.04 6.43
C ARG A 19 -9.88 -10.91 5.51
N TYR A 20 -10.01 -9.66 5.97
CA TYR A 20 -9.46 -8.53 5.22
C TYR A 20 -7.94 -8.59 5.12
N GLY A 21 -7.43 -8.19 3.96
CA GLY A 21 -6.03 -7.89 3.78
C GLY A 21 -5.72 -6.46 4.24
N LEU A 22 -4.53 -6.25 4.81
CA LEU A 22 -4.04 -4.92 5.18
C LEU A 22 -2.75 -4.64 4.42
N VAL A 23 -2.74 -3.56 3.65
CA VAL A 23 -1.56 -3.10 2.91
C VAL A 23 -1.11 -1.77 3.47
N VAL A 24 0.18 -1.68 3.77
CA VAL A 24 0.80 -0.44 4.26
C VAL A 24 1.85 0.01 3.26
N CYS A 25 1.69 1.23 2.75
CA CYS A 25 2.71 1.93 1.98
C CYS A 25 3.35 2.98 2.90
N THR A 26 4.66 2.90 3.12
CA THR A 26 5.38 3.87 3.95
C THR A 26 6.72 4.20 3.30
N ASP A 27 7.10 5.48 3.34
CA ASP A 27 8.39 5.94 2.85
C ASP A 27 8.82 7.22 3.58
N CYS A 28 10.13 7.47 3.61
CA CYS A 28 10.74 8.66 4.19
C CYS A 28 11.96 9.04 3.34
N ALA A 29 11.80 10.09 2.55
CA ALA A 29 12.84 10.65 1.70
C ALA A 29 13.52 11.82 2.39
N VAL A 30 14.70 11.57 2.96
CA VAL A 30 15.57 12.58 3.57
C VAL A 30 16.80 12.76 2.69
N TYR A 31 17.00 13.98 2.18
CA TYR A 31 18.12 14.31 1.31
C TYR A 31 19.10 15.25 2.02
N ALA A 32 20.39 15.05 1.73
CA ALA A 32 21.45 15.97 2.16
C ALA A 32 21.30 17.36 1.51
N GLU A 33 22.18 18.28 1.85
CA GLU A 33 22.18 19.61 1.25
C GLU A 33 22.26 19.57 -0.27
N GLY A 34 21.50 20.45 -0.92
CA GLY A 34 21.43 20.52 -2.37
C GLY A 34 20.01 20.74 -2.89
N PRO A 35 19.84 20.79 -4.22
CA PRO A 35 18.57 21.12 -4.86
C PRO A 35 17.47 20.06 -4.65
N ALA A 36 17.82 18.82 -4.27
CA ALA A 36 16.85 17.76 -3.96
C ALA A 36 16.24 17.89 -2.55
N ARG A 37 16.86 18.65 -1.64
CA ARG A 37 16.37 18.81 -0.26
C ARG A 37 14.91 19.28 -0.14
N PRO A 38 14.42 20.29 -0.89
CA PRO A 38 13.02 20.69 -0.83
C PRO A 38 12.03 19.66 -1.40
N THR A 39 12.50 18.58 -2.05
CA THR A 39 11.64 17.52 -2.60
C THR A 39 11.53 16.29 -1.69
N GLY A 40 12.07 16.36 -0.46
CA GLY A 40 11.91 15.30 0.55
C GLY A 40 10.48 15.20 1.10
N GLY A 41 10.24 14.23 1.97
CA GLY A 41 8.94 14.03 2.59
C GLY A 41 8.84 12.68 3.30
N ALA A 42 7.81 12.51 4.13
CA ALA A 42 7.54 11.25 4.81
C ALA A 42 6.04 11.01 4.86
N ALA A 43 5.61 9.78 4.61
CA ALA A 43 4.20 9.41 4.64
C ALA A 43 4.01 7.92 4.94
N ALA A 44 2.86 7.61 5.53
CA ALA A 44 2.36 6.24 5.68
C ALA A 44 0.87 6.21 5.33
N ILE A 45 0.46 5.22 4.54
CA ILE A 45 -0.92 4.98 4.11
C ILE A 45 -1.26 3.52 4.37
N ALA A 46 -2.35 3.30 5.11
CA ALA A 46 -2.93 1.98 5.33
C ALA A 46 -4.20 1.80 4.48
N MET A 47 -4.27 0.68 3.76
CA MET A 47 -5.40 0.33 2.89
C MET A 47 -5.95 -1.02 3.33
N LEU A 48 -7.27 -1.10 3.54
CA LEU A 48 -7.98 -2.33 3.83
C LEU A 48 -8.50 -2.93 2.51
N ILE A 49 -8.22 -4.21 2.28
CA ILE A 49 -8.50 -4.93 1.03
C ILE A 49 -9.50 -6.06 1.30
N GLY A 50 -10.59 -6.09 0.54
CA GLY A 50 -11.65 -7.08 0.69
C GLY A 50 -12.76 -6.96 -0.35
N PRO A 51 -13.74 -7.88 -0.35
CA PRO A 51 -14.87 -7.85 -1.28
C PRO A 51 -15.80 -6.66 -1.00
N ASN A 52 -16.59 -6.28 -2.00
CA ASN A 52 -17.55 -5.16 -1.96
C ASN A 52 -16.90 -3.80 -1.63
N ALA A 53 -15.66 -3.61 -2.07
CA ALA A 53 -14.96 -2.34 -1.90
C ALA A 53 -15.58 -1.25 -2.78
N PRO A 54 -15.62 0.02 -2.32
CA PRO A 54 -16.08 1.16 -3.11
C PRO A 54 -15.08 1.58 -4.20
N ILE A 55 -13.85 1.06 -4.15
CA ILE A 55 -12.77 1.31 -5.09
C ILE A 55 -12.24 -0.05 -5.54
N SER A 56 -12.32 -0.33 -6.84
CA SER A 56 -11.86 -1.59 -7.43
C SER A 56 -10.35 -1.60 -7.67
N LEU A 57 -9.75 -2.79 -7.57
CA LEU A 57 -8.34 -3.05 -7.86
C LEU A 57 -8.11 -3.43 -9.32
#